data_AF-U9STF1-F1
#
_entry.id   AF-U9STF1-F1
#
_cell.length_a   1.000
_cell.length_b   1.000
_cell.length_c   1.000
_cell.angle_alpha   90.00
_cell.angle_beta   90.00
_cell.angle_gamma   90.00
#
_symmetry.space_group_name_H-M   'P 1'
#
loop_
_entity.id
_entity.type
_entity.pdbx_description
1 polymer ?
#
loop_
_entity_poly.entity_id
_entity_poly.type
_entity_poly.pdbx_seq_one_letter_code
_entity_poly.pdbx_strand_id
1 'polypeptide(L)'
;METEFSELSILNKDTDTVNTKNCSYCNKPFTEKLWCKECINSLAKLAENGDEKAMFNLATCYHNEEGTENNLEKAFHWYHKAAENNFKEAMFKLAKCYDNGEGAEKNLEKAFYWYQKAAENGHEDAMFNLAKCYENGEGTEKNLEEAFYWYQKLAEYAFYWYQKAAENGDEVAMYNLAI
;
A
#
# COMPACT_ATOMS: atom_id res chain seq x y z
N MET A 1 47.19 37.31 33.90
CA MET A 1 46.15 38.26 34.32
C MET A 1 44.87 37.74 33.70
N GLU A 2 43.96 37.32 34.56
CA GLU A 2 42.84 36.44 34.30
C GLU A 2 41.82 37.08 33.34
N THR A 3 41.25 36.28 32.45
CA THR A 3 39.95 36.58 31.83
C THR A 3 38.99 35.51 32.30
N GLU A 4 38.02 35.94 33.10
CA GLU A 4 37.00 35.16 33.78
C GLU A 4 36.18 34.28 32.83
N PHE A 5 35.86 33.09 33.34
CA PHE A 5 34.81 32.21 32.86
C PHE A 5 33.55 32.41 33.72
N SER A 6 32.37 32.25 33.09
CA SER A 6 31.01 32.08 33.65
C SER A 6 30.37 33.34 34.27
N GLU A 7 29.09 33.66 34.04
CA GLU A 7 27.88 32.82 34.10
C GLU A 7 26.96 33.03 32.88
N LEU A 8 26.49 32.01 32.16
CA LEU A 8 25.35 31.14 32.51
C LEU A 8 24.03 31.90 32.74
N SER A 9 23.34 32.23 31.63
CA SER A 9 21.88 32.33 31.62
C SER A 9 21.30 31.15 30.81
N ILE A 10 21.19 30.00 31.47
CA ILE A 10 20.23 28.96 31.08
C ILE A 10 18.82 29.53 31.36
N LEU A 11 17.96 29.49 30.35
CA LEU A 11 16.58 28.95 30.35
C LEU A 11 15.58 29.83 29.56
N ASN A 12 15.16 29.31 28.41
CA ASN A 12 13.76 29.06 28.05
C ASN A 12 13.82 28.24 26.74
N LYS A 13 13.79 26.90 26.85
CA LYS A 13 12.58 26.06 26.78
C LYS A 13 11.82 26.27 25.47
N ASP A 14 11.70 25.16 24.73
CA ASP A 14 10.73 24.91 23.68
C ASP A 14 11.06 25.50 22.29
N THR A 15 12.06 24.91 21.64
CA THR A 15 11.88 24.58 20.22
C THR A 15 12.00 23.08 20.10
N ASP A 16 10.88 22.42 20.35
CA ASP A 16 10.61 21.10 19.81
C ASP A 16 11.18 21.06 18.39
N THR A 17 12.07 20.11 18.13
CA THR A 17 12.34 19.71 16.74
C THR A 17 11.03 19.14 16.22
N VAL A 18 10.14 20.03 15.75
CA VAL A 18 8.92 19.67 15.03
C VAL A 18 9.40 18.82 13.89
N ASN A 19 9.03 17.54 13.92
CA ASN A 19 9.27 16.63 12.83
C ASN A 19 8.42 17.14 11.67
N THR A 20 8.96 18.06 10.85
CA THR A 20 8.25 18.70 9.73
C THR A 20 8.15 17.70 8.59
N LYS A 21 7.41 16.61 8.81
CA LYS A 21 6.96 15.78 7.70
C LYS A 21 6.06 16.66 6.83
N ASN A 22 6.15 16.49 5.52
CA ASN A 22 5.27 17.18 4.58
C ASN A 22 4.18 16.24 4.10
N CYS A 23 3.05 16.81 3.68
CA CYS A 23 1.96 16.10 3.04
C CYS A 23 2.45 15.36 1.80
N SER A 24 2.26 14.04 1.77
CA SER A 24 2.64 13.22 0.62
C SER A 24 1.93 13.65 -0.66
N TYR A 25 0.77 14.31 -0.54
CA TYR A 25 -0.02 14.80 -1.66
C TYR A 25 0.33 16.24 -2.09
N CYS A 26 0.44 17.18 -1.15
CA CYS A 26 0.60 18.61 -1.46
C CYS A 26 1.92 19.24 -0.98
N ASN A 27 2.79 18.45 -0.38
CA ASN A 27 4.11 18.82 0.16
C ASN A 27 4.11 19.98 1.17
N LYS A 28 2.96 20.29 1.78
CA LYS A 28 2.86 21.28 2.87
C LYS A 28 3.29 20.65 4.22
N PRO A 29 4.00 21.39 5.09
CA PRO A 29 4.46 20.87 6.38
C PRO A 29 3.31 20.52 7.33
N PHE A 30 3.51 19.45 8.09
CA PHE A 30 2.57 18.95 9.10
C PHE A 30 2.94 19.36 10.51
N THR A 31 1.91 19.31 11.35
CA THR A 31 2.09 19.22 12.79
C THR A 31 2.19 17.75 13.25
N GLU A 32 1.44 16.79 12.68
CA GLU A 32 1.46 15.38 13.17
C GLU A 32 1.15 14.23 12.16
N LYS A 33 0.42 14.44 11.05
CA LYS A 33 -0.12 13.35 10.18
C LYS A 33 0.55 13.26 8.81
N LEU A 34 0.37 12.21 8.00
CA LEU A 34 0.98 12.08 6.64
C LEU A 34 0.13 12.67 5.50
N TRP A 35 -1.18 12.84 5.73
CA TRP A 35 -2.12 13.48 4.81
C TRP A 35 -2.80 14.69 5.47
N CYS A 36 -3.00 15.76 4.70
CA CYS A 36 -3.63 16.98 5.17
C CYS A 36 -5.17 16.89 5.08
N LYS A 37 -5.92 17.53 6.00
CA LYS A 37 -7.39 17.49 5.99
C LYS A 37 -7.99 18.02 4.67
N GLU A 38 -7.40 19.08 4.12
CA GLU A 38 -7.81 19.62 2.80
C GLU A 38 -7.60 18.58 1.69
N CYS A 39 -6.50 17.84 1.75
CA CYS A 39 -6.12 16.81 0.78
C CYS A 39 -7.10 15.63 0.83
N ILE A 40 -7.48 15.19 2.04
CA ILE A 40 -8.48 14.14 2.23
C ILE A 40 -9.85 14.58 1.70
N ASN A 41 -10.25 15.83 1.94
CA ASN A 41 -11.50 16.36 1.41
C ASN A 41 -11.49 16.40 -0.14
N SER A 42 -10.35 16.75 -0.73
CA SER A 42 -10.19 16.70 -2.19
C SER A 42 -10.23 15.27 -2.73
N LEU A 43 -9.58 14.31 -2.06
CA LEU A 43 -9.69 12.89 -2.39
C LEU A 43 -11.13 12.40 -2.31
N ALA A 44 -11.87 12.76 -1.27
CA ALA A 44 -13.27 12.37 -1.11
C ALA A 44 -14.13 12.84 -2.27
N LYS A 45 -13.99 14.09 -2.71
CA LYS A 45 -14.70 14.62 -3.88
C LYS A 45 -14.36 13.87 -5.16
N LEU A 46 -13.08 13.56 -5.39
CA LEU A 46 -12.64 12.81 -6.56
C LEU A 46 -13.16 11.36 -6.54
N ALA A 47 -13.08 10.72 -5.37
CA ALA A 47 -13.59 9.37 -5.16
C ALA A 47 -15.11 9.30 -5.38
N GLU A 48 -15.87 10.30 -4.93
CA GLU A 48 -17.31 10.42 -5.21
C GLU A 48 -17.62 10.60 -6.70
N ASN A 49 -16.70 11.23 -7.45
CA ASN A 49 -16.81 11.41 -8.90
C ASN A 49 -16.31 10.22 -9.72
N GLY A 50 -15.89 9.13 -9.09
CA GLY A 50 -15.50 7.90 -9.79
C GLY A 50 -14.00 7.70 -10.01
N ASP A 51 -13.13 8.59 -9.50
CA ASP A 51 -11.68 8.43 -9.65
C ASP A 51 -11.16 7.27 -8.77
N GLU A 52 -10.73 6.19 -9.42
CA GLU A 52 -10.35 4.93 -8.78
C GLU A 52 -9.09 5.08 -7.91
N LYS A 53 -8.15 5.94 -8.32
CA LYS A 53 -6.93 6.22 -7.57
C LYS A 53 -7.25 7.03 -6.32
N ALA A 54 -8.18 7.96 -6.41
CA ALA A 54 -8.65 8.73 -5.27
C ALA A 54 -9.42 7.85 -4.27
N MET A 55 -10.26 6.92 -4.76
CA MET A 55 -10.91 5.91 -3.91
C MET A 55 -9.87 5.08 -3.15
N PHE A 56 -8.86 4.55 -3.84
CA PHE A 56 -7.81 3.76 -3.21
C PHE A 56 -6.99 4.55 -2.18
N ASN A 57 -6.60 5.78 -2.50
CA ASN A 57 -5.84 6.63 -1.60
C ASN A 57 -6.68 7.01 -0.36
N LEU A 58 -7.96 7.31 -0.55
CA LEU A 58 -8.88 7.62 0.55
C LEU A 58 -9.08 6.41 1.46
N ALA A 59 -9.23 5.21 0.89
CA ALA A 59 -9.29 3.97 1.66
C ALA A 59 -8.03 3.78 2.52
N THR A 60 -6.86 4.03 1.93
CA THR A 60 -5.57 3.92 2.63
C THR A 60 -5.45 4.94 3.77
N CYS A 61 -5.97 6.16 3.59
CA CYS A 61 -6.04 7.16 4.67
C CYS A 61 -6.86 6.64 5.86
N TYR A 62 -8.03 6.03 5.59
CA TYR A 62 -8.87 5.44 6.64
C TYR A 62 -8.24 4.21 7.30
N HIS A 63 -7.48 3.41 6.56
CA HIS A 63 -6.83 2.20 7.07
C HIS A 63 -5.64 2.51 8.00
N ASN A 64 -4.82 3.51 7.65
CA ASN A 64 -3.55 3.79 8.34
C ASN A 64 -3.59 4.96 9.35
N GLU A 65 -4.76 5.53 9.65
CA GLU A 65 -4.91 6.76 10.48
C GLU A 65 -4.21 7.99 9.87
N GLU A 66 -3.94 7.97 8.57
CA GLU A 66 -3.23 9.03 7.89
C GLU A 66 -4.19 10.19 7.58
N GLY A 67 -4.13 11.25 8.38
CA GLY A 67 -4.90 12.48 8.20
C GLY A 67 -6.38 12.40 8.63
N THR A 68 -6.90 11.21 8.95
CA THR A 68 -8.26 10.93 9.47
C THR A 68 -8.19 9.99 10.68
N GLU A 69 -9.33 9.75 11.35
CA GLU A 69 -9.47 8.64 12.31
C GLU A 69 -9.52 7.30 11.57
N ASN A 70 -8.98 6.24 12.20
CA ASN A 70 -9.06 4.88 11.68
C ASN A 70 -10.52 4.51 11.44
N ASN A 71 -10.82 4.00 10.25
CA ASN A 71 -12.13 3.43 10.00
C ASN A 71 -12.02 2.32 8.95
N LEU A 72 -11.81 1.09 9.43
CA LEU A 72 -11.67 -0.08 8.56
C LEU A 72 -12.91 -0.33 7.69
N GLU A 73 -14.13 -0.04 8.18
CA GLU A 73 -15.35 -0.17 7.38
C GLU A 73 -15.38 0.79 6.19
N LYS A 74 -14.96 2.05 6.39
CA LYS A 74 -14.82 3.03 5.31
C LYS A 74 -13.68 2.69 4.37
N ALA A 75 -12.56 2.19 4.91
CA ALA A 75 -11.46 1.71 4.08
C ALA A 75 -11.92 0.56 3.17
N PHE A 76 -12.59 -0.43 3.76
CA PHE A 76 -13.19 -1.56 3.05
C PHE A 76 -14.15 -1.08 1.95
N HIS A 77 -15.08 -0.18 2.26
CA HIS A 77 -16.03 0.38 1.30
C HIS A 77 -15.34 1.03 0.09
N TRP A 78 -14.31 1.83 0.32
CA TRP A 78 -13.60 2.51 -0.77
C TRP A 78 -12.66 1.57 -1.54
N TYR A 79 -12.01 0.61 -0.89
CA TYR A 79 -11.29 -0.46 -1.58
C TYR A 79 -12.24 -1.28 -2.46
N HIS A 80 -13.44 -1.60 -1.97
CA HIS A 80 -14.46 -2.30 -2.76
C HIS A 80 -14.85 -1.53 -4.02
N LYS A 81 -15.20 -0.26 -3.89
CA LYS A 81 -15.54 0.59 -5.04
C LYS A 81 -14.41 0.72 -6.05
N ALA A 82 -13.16 0.87 -5.60
CA ALA A 82 -12.01 0.94 -6.49
C ALA A 82 -11.75 -0.40 -7.20
N ALA A 83 -11.92 -1.52 -6.49
CA ALA A 83 -11.77 -2.87 -7.05
C ALA A 83 -12.83 -3.17 -8.12
N GLU A 84 -14.08 -2.72 -7.93
CA GLU A 84 -15.15 -2.81 -8.94
C GLU A 84 -14.83 -2.03 -10.22
N ASN A 85 -13.99 -1.00 -10.14
CA ASN A 85 -13.48 -0.25 -11.30
C ASN A 85 -12.16 -0.81 -11.85
N ASN A 86 -11.86 -2.08 -11.56
CA ASN A 86 -10.67 -2.80 -12.01
C ASN A 86 -9.32 -2.26 -11.49
N PHE A 87 -9.31 -1.50 -10.39
CA PHE A 87 -8.05 -1.02 -9.81
C PHE A 87 -7.34 -2.16 -9.05
N LYS A 88 -6.27 -2.71 -9.62
CA LYS A 88 -5.63 -3.94 -9.15
C LYS A 88 -5.08 -3.85 -7.71
N GLU A 89 -4.54 -2.70 -7.31
CA GLU A 89 -4.06 -2.48 -5.95
C GLU A 89 -5.21 -2.50 -4.94
N ALA A 90 -6.39 -1.99 -5.32
CA ALA A 90 -7.59 -2.08 -4.49
C ALA A 90 -8.13 -3.50 -4.40
N MET A 91 -8.11 -4.27 -5.49
CA MET A 91 -8.48 -5.70 -5.46
C MET A 91 -7.62 -6.48 -4.46
N PHE A 92 -6.30 -6.26 -4.48
CA PHE A 92 -5.38 -6.89 -3.54
C PHE A 92 -5.67 -6.48 -2.09
N LYS A 93 -5.90 -5.17 -1.83
CA LYS A 93 -6.26 -4.70 -0.48
C LYS A 93 -7.61 -5.26 -0.02
N LEU A 94 -8.57 -5.38 -0.92
CA LEU A 94 -9.88 -5.96 -0.62
C LEU A 94 -9.78 -7.46 -0.30
N ALA A 95 -8.96 -8.21 -1.03
CA ALA A 95 -8.66 -9.60 -0.74
C ALA A 95 -8.09 -9.76 0.67
N LYS A 96 -7.10 -8.92 1.01
CA LYS A 96 -6.52 -8.84 2.35
C LYS A 96 -7.54 -8.51 3.44
N CYS A 97 -8.46 -7.59 3.18
CA CYS A 97 -9.52 -7.25 4.13
C CYS A 97 -10.37 -8.48 4.45
N TYR A 98 -10.76 -9.26 3.44
CA TYR A 98 -11.49 -10.50 3.65
C TYR A 98 -10.65 -11.60 4.30
N ASP A 99 -9.36 -11.68 4.01
CA ASP A 99 -8.45 -12.66 4.61
C ASP A 99 -8.27 -12.40 6.12
N ASN A 100 -8.14 -11.14 6.50
CA ASN A 100 -7.90 -10.73 7.89
C ASN A 100 -9.17 -10.45 8.69
N GLY A 101 -10.31 -10.22 8.03
CA GLY A 101 -11.52 -9.69 8.66
C GLY A 101 -11.42 -8.20 9.02
N GLU A 102 -10.73 -7.41 8.20
CA GLU A 102 -10.55 -5.97 8.40
C GLU A 102 -11.67 -5.19 7.68
N GLY A 103 -12.54 -4.53 8.44
CA GLY A 103 -13.65 -3.73 7.89
C GLY A 103 -14.81 -4.53 7.29
N ALA A 104 -14.67 -5.85 7.21
CA ALA A 104 -15.71 -6.83 6.88
C ALA A 104 -15.44 -8.15 7.62
N GLU A 105 -16.43 -9.04 7.67
CA GLU A 105 -16.21 -10.38 8.22
C GLU A 105 -15.16 -11.17 7.41
N LYS A 106 -14.31 -11.91 8.12
CA LYS A 106 -13.31 -12.78 7.50
C LYS A 106 -14.00 -13.81 6.58
N ASN A 107 -13.54 -13.88 5.34
CA ASN A 107 -14.07 -14.81 4.35
C ASN A 107 -12.99 -15.21 3.35
N LEU A 108 -12.43 -16.41 3.52
CA LEU A 108 -11.32 -16.89 2.69
C LEU A 108 -11.71 -17.14 1.23
N GLU A 109 -12.95 -17.54 0.95
CA GLU A 109 -13.43 -17.74 -0.43
C GLU A 109 -13.48 -16.41 -1.20
N LYS A 110 -13.95 -15.33 -0.55
CA LYS A 110 -13.93 -13.98 -1.13
C LYS A 110 -12.51 -13.43 -1.24
N ALA A 111 -11.64 -13.71 -0.26
CA ALA A 111 -10.24 -13.35 -0.35
C ALA A 111 -9.58 -14.01 -1.57
N PHE A 112 -9.76 -15.32 -1.74
CA PHE A 112 -9.29 -16.09 -2.89
C PHE A 112 -9.78 -15.49 -4.21
N TYR A 113 -11.10 -15.21 -4.33
CA TYR A 113 -11.68 -14.58 -5.52
C TYR A 113 -11.00 -13.25 -5.88
N TRP A 114 -10.77 -12.37 -4.90
CA TRP A 114 -10.14 -11.08 -5.15
C TRP A 114 -8.64 -11.17 -5.38
N TYR A 115 -7.92 -12.10 -4.73
CA TYR A 115 -6.53 -12.41 -5.07
C TYR A 115 -6.42 -12.89 -6.51
N GLN A 116 -7.32 -13.77 -6.96
CA GLN A 116 -7.38 -14.24 -8.34
C GLN A 116 -7.57 -13.09 -9.33
N LYS A 117 -8.57 -12.22 -9.09
CA LYS A 117 -8.82 -11.04 -9.93
C LYS A 117 -7.61 -10.10 -9.99
N ALA A 118 -6.97 -9.82 -8.87
CA ALA A 118 -5.78 -8.96 -8.82
C ALA A 118 -4.58 -9.60 -9.55
N ALA A 119 -4.37 -10.91 -9.38
CA ALA A 119 -3.31 -11.67 -10.03
C ALA A 119 -3.48 -11.71 -11.56
N GLU A 120 -4.72 -11.91 -12.05
CA GLU A 120 -5.07 -11.83 -13.47
C GLU A 120 -4.82 -10.44 -14.06
N ASN A 121 -4.90 -9.38 -13.24
CA ASN A 121 -4.58 -8.00 -13.62
C ASN A 121 -3.09 -7.63 -13.36
N GLY A 122 -2.22 -8.62 -13.13
CA GLY A 122 -0.79 -8.39 -13.01
C GLY A 122 -0.32 -7.83 -11.67
N HIS A 123 -1.06 -8.05 -10.57
CA HIS A 123 -0.60 -7.68 -9.23
C HIS A 123 0.28 -8.79 -8.64
N GLU A 124 1.56 -8.49 -8.43
CA GLU A 124 2.59 -9.45 -8.03
C GLU A 124 2.30 -10.11 -6.67
N ASP A 125 2.02 -9.31 -5.62
CA ASP A 125 1.70 -9.88 -4.30
C ASP A 125 0.42 -10.73 -4.34
N ALA A 126 -0.51 -10.44 -5.25
CA ALA A 126 -1.72 -11.22 -5.37
C ALA A 126 -1.44 -12.57 -6.04
N MET A 127 -0.54 -12.63 -7.04
CA MET A 127 -0.08 -13.90 -7.61
C MET A 127 0.55 -14.79 -6.54
N PHE A 128 1.40 -14.21 -5.68
CA PHE A 128 2.02 -14.93 -4.57
C PHE A 128 0.99 -15.47 -3.57
N ASN A 129 0.04 -14.63 -3.14
CA ASN A 129 -0.99 -15.08 -2.19
C ASN A 129 -1.95 -16.09 -2.82
N LEU A 130 -2.28 -15.96 -4.10
CA LEU A 130 -3.09 -16.95 -4.83
C LEU A 130 -2.39 -18.32 -4.91
N ALA A 131 -1.09 -18.33 -5.20
CA ALA A 131 -0.30 -19.56 -5.19
C ALA A 131 -0.33 -20.24 -3.81
N LYS A 132 -0.19 -19.46 -2.73
CA LYS A 132 -0.32 -19.96 -1.35
C LYS A 132 -1.72 -20.50 -1.05
N CYS A 133 -2.78 -19.82 -1.50
CA CYS A 133 -4.15 -20.31 -1.33
C CYS A 133 -4.32 -21.70 -1.94
N TYR A 134 -3.82 -21.93 -3.15
CA TYR A 134 -3.82 -23.24 -3.78
C TYR A 134 -2.91 -24.26 -3.09
N GLU A 135 -1.74 -23.85 -2.60
CA GLU A 135 -0.81 -24.72 -1.88
C GLU A 135 -1.40 -25.28 -0.57
N ASN A 136 -2.13 -24.43 0.15
CA ASN A 136 -2.70 -24.74 1.46
C ASN A 136 -4.17 -25.17 1.42
N GLY A 137 -4.89 -24.90 0.32
CA GLY A 137 -6.35 -25.06 0.25
C GLY A 137 -7.09 -24.00 1.07
N GLU A 138 -6.61 -22.75 1.06
CA GLU A 138 -7.23 -21.64 1.79
C GLU A 138 -8.20 -20.89 0.86
N GLY A 139 -9.50 -20.93 1.18
CA GLY A 139 -10.54 -20.31 0.34
C GLY A 139 -10.80 -21.02 -0.99
N THR A 140 -10.12 -22.13 -1.24
CA THR A 140 -10.23 -23.00 -2.41
C THR A 140 -9.78 -24.41 -2.05
N GLU A 141 -9.90 -25.37 -2.96
CA GLU A 141 -9.29 -26.70 -2.78
C GLU A 141 -7.78 -26.66 -2.97
N LYS A 142 -7.06 -27.48 -2.21
CA LYS A 142 -5.61 -27.62 -2.37
C LYS A 142 -5.28 -28.16 -3.76
N ASN A 143 -4.45 -27.42 -4.50
CA ASN A 143 -4.01 -27.78 -5.84
C ASN A 143 -2.55 -27.34 -6.06
N LEU A 144 -1.61 -28.29 -6.01
CA LEU A 144 -0.18 -28.00 -6.17
C LEU A 144 0.21 -27.63 -7.60
N GLU A 145 -0.55 -28.07 -8.61
CA GLU A 145 -0.29 -27.72 -10.01
C GLU A 145 -0.61 -26.24 -10.27
N GLU A 146 -1.76 -25.77 -9.77
CA GLU A 146 -2.13 -24.35 -9.82
C GLU A 146 -1.18 -23.48 -8.99
N ALA A 147 -0.80 -23.94 -7.80
CA ALA A 147 0.20 -23.23 -6.99
C ALA A 147 1.52 -23.05 -7.74
N PHE A 148 2.03 -24.14 -8.35
CA PHE A 148 3.25 -24.10 -9.15
C PHE A 148 3.11 -23.16 -10.36
N TYR A 149 1.98 -23.22 -11.08
CA TYR A 149 1.68 -22.33 -12.20
C TYR A 149 1.77 -20.85 -11.81
N TRP A 150 1.14 -20.45 -10.70
CA TRP A 150 1.15 -19.05 -10.26
C TRP A 150 2.52 -18.60 -9.72
N TYR A 151 3.25 -19.46 -9.01
CA TYR A 151 4.63 -19.16 -8.62
C TYR A 151 5.55 -18.98 -9.85
N GLN A 152 5.43 -19.86 -10.84
CA GLN A 152 6.19 -19.76 -12.09
C GLN A 152 5.86 -18.46 -12.83
N LYS A 153 4.58 -18.13 -12.96
CA LYS A 153 4.12 -16.91 -13.63
C LYS A 153 4.64 -15.64 -12.94
N LEU A 154 4.68 -15.62 -11.60
CA LEU A 154 5.28 -14.51 -10.85
C LEU A 154 6.79 -14.39 -11.12
N ALA A 155 7.51 -15.51 -11.15
CA ALA A 155 8.95 -15.51 -11.45
C ALA A 155 9.24 -15.01 -12.87
N GLU A 156 8.44 -15.44 -13.87
CA GLU A 156 8.53 -14.96 -15.24
C GLU A 156 8.23 -13.45 -15.34
N TYR A 157 7.21 -12.97 -14.62
CA TYR A 157 6.85 -11.56 -14.57
C TYR A 157 7.97 -10.71 -13.96
N ALA A 158 8.54 -11.14 -12.83
CA ALA A 158 9.66 -10.47 -12.19
C ALA A 158 10.88 -10.42 -13.12
N PHE A 159 11.24 -11.55 -13.75
CA PHE A 159 12.34 -11.62 -14.70
C PHE A 159 12.14 -10.66 -15.89
N TYR A 160 10.93 -10.59 -16.44
CA TYR A 160 10.59 -9.66 -17.52
C TYR A 160 10.85 -8.19 -17.14
N TRP A 161 10.44 -7.76 -15.94
CA TRP A 161 10.69 -6.40 -15.48
C TRP A 161 12.15 -6.12 -15.16
N TYR A 162 12.88 -7.10 -14.62
CA TYR A 162 14.34 -6.96 -14.44
C TYR A 162 15.05 -6.76 -15.78
N GLN A 163 14.72 -7.55 -16.80
CA GLN A 163 15.29 -7.35 -18.14
C GLN A 163 14.95 -5.97 -18.70
N LYS A 164 13.69 -5.54 -18.58
CA LYS A 164 13.26 -4.23 -19.05
C LYS A 164 13.92 -3.07 -18.30
N ALA A 165 14.18 -3.22 -17.00
CA ALA A 165 14.93 -2.24 -16.23
C ALA A 165 16.39 -2.13 -16.71
N ALA A 166 17.03 -3.27 -16.97
CA ALA A 166 18.39 -3.30 -17.52
C ALA A 166 18.47 -2.66 -18.91
N GLU A 167 17.49 -2.91 -19.79
CA GLU A 167 17.38 -2.25 -21.10
C GLU A 167 17.23 -0.72 -21.00
N ASN A 168 16.63 -0.24 -19.90
CA ASN A 168 16.49 1.19 -19.61
C ASN A 168 17.70 1.78 -18.85
N GLY A 169 18.76 1.00 -18.63
CA GLY A 169 20.00 1.47 -18.01
C GLY A 169 20.02 1.43 -16.48
N ASP A 170 19.15 0.65 -15.85
CA ASP A 170 19.24 0.39 -14.41
C ASP A 170 20.50 -0.45 -14.11
N GLU A 171 21.48 0.16 -13.43
CA GLU A 171 22.79 -0.46 -13.17
C GLU A 171 22.68 -1.74 -12.33
N VAL A 172 21.73 -1.78 -11.38
CA VAL A 172 21.53 -2.95 -10.50
C VAL A 172 20.97 -4.11 -11.31
N ALA A 173 19.98 -3.86 -12.16
CA ALA A 173 19.40 -4.87 -13.03
C ALA A 173 20.42 -5.39 -14.07
N MET A 174 21.23 -4.50 -14.66
CA MET A 174 22.30 -4.89 -15.59
C MET A 174 23.35 -5.79 -14.92
N TYR A 175 23.79 -5.45 -13.70
CA TYR A 175 24.75 -6.25 -12.94
C TYR A 175 24.19 -7.63 -12.58
N ASN A 176 22.95 -7.68 -12.08
CA ASN A 176 22.32 -8.92 -11.67
C ASN A 176 22.03 -9.89 -12.83
N LEU A 177 21.86 -9.40 -14.06
CA LEU A 177 21.70 -10.23 -15.25
C LEU A 177 23.03 -10.69 -15.87
N ALA A 178 24.16 -10.10 -15.47
CA ALA A 178 25.48 -10.43 -15.98
C ALA A 178 26.22 -11.53 -15.19
N ILE A 179 25.65 -11.98 -14.06
CA ILE A 179 26.18 -13.02 -13.17
C ILE A 179 25.34 -14.28 -13.29
#